data_AF-A0A2D8IXH2-F1
#
_entry.id   AF-A0A2D8IXH2-F1
#
_cell.length_a   1.000
_cell.length_b   1.000
_cell.length_c   1.000
_cell.angle_alpha   90.00
_cell.angle_beta   90.00
_cell.angle_gamma   90.00
#
_symmetry.space_group_name_H-M   'P 1'
#
loop_
_entity.id
_entity.type
_entity.pdbx_description
1 polymer ?
#
loop_
_entity_poly.entity_id
_entity_poly.type
_entity_poly.pdbx_seq_one_letter_code
_entity_poly.pdbx_strand_id
1 'polypeptide(L)'
;MPRFLCLSLLLTSFAQPVLALALGPDEFAAARRLTCVLAQDSLGYLSEHDYAELTEEVLGELEGASGDVVYAKALGYFDGLMFGISEQDDQAVARRLRSYLDSHACSSLTAVQFRS
;
A
#
# COMPACT_ATOMS: atom_id res chain seq x y z
N MET A 1 -37.65 -38.38 14.26
CA MET A 1 -37.48 -37.27 13.29
C MET A 1 -38.45 -36.17 13.69
N PRO A 2 -38.16 -34.85 13.71
CA PRO A 2 -36.96 -34.09 13.34
C PRO A 2 -36.49 -33.14 14.48
N ARG A 3 -35.20 -33.14 14.85
CA ARG A 3 -34.65 -32.21 15.86
C ARG A 3 -33.42 -31.42 15.39
N PHE A 4 -32.97 -31.66 14.17
CA PHE A 4 -31.72 -31.11 13.63
C PHE A 4 -31.92 -29.95 12.64
N LEU A 5 -33.17 -29.58 12.29
CA LEU A 5 -33.41 -28.59 11.23
C LEU A 5 -33.24 -27.11 11.69
N CYS A 6 -33.27 -26.82 12.99
CA CYS A 6 -33.19 -25.43 13.48
C CYS A 6 -31.77 -24.92 13.68
N LEU A 7 -30.75 -25.78 13.73
CA LEU A 7 -29.38 -25.34 14.02
C LEU A 7 -28.65 -24.79 12.78
N SER A 8 -29.20 -24.99 11.58
CA SER A 8 -28.59 -24.55 10.33
C SER A 8 -28.93 -23.10 9.94
N LEU A 9 -29.93 -22.47 10.57
CA LEU A 9 -30.40 -21.14 10.17
C LEU A 9 -29.74 -19.97 10.94
N LEU A 10 -29.00 -20.25 12.01
CA LEU A 10 -28.38 -19.21 12.86
C LEU A 10 -26.95 -18.82 12.44
N LEU A 11 -26.37 -19.50 11.44
CA LEU A 11 -24.99 -19.26 10.99
C LEU A 11 -24.86 -18.25 9.84
N THR A 12 -25.95 -17.72 9.28
CA THR A 12 -25.90 -16.82 8.10
C THR A 12 -25.94 -15.33 8.42
N SER A 13 -26.02 -14.93 9.71
CA SER A 13 -26.22 -13.52 10.08
C SER A 13 -24.93 -12.73 10.37
N PHE A 14 -23.74 -13.32 10.21
CA PHE A 14 -22.46 -12.63 10.29
C PHE A 14 -21.79 -12.45 8.92
N ALA A 15 -22.59 -12.23 7.87
CA ALA A 15 -22.07 -11.70 6.63
C ALA A 15 -21.76 -10.21 6.87
N GLN A 16 -20.57 -9.91 7.41
CA GLN A 16 -20.02 -8.57 7.30
C GLN A 16 -20.01 -8.21 5.82
N PRO A 17 -20.37 -6.97 5.43
CA PRO A 17 -20.12 -6.55 4.07
C PRO A 17 -18.62 -6.68 3.86
N VAL A 18 -18.21 -7.72 3.13
CA VAL A 18 -16.92 -7.73 2.47
C VAL A 18 -17.06 -6.62 1.45
N LEU A 19 -16.79 -5.38 1.87
CA LEU A 19 -16.44 -4.32 0.97
C LEU A 19 -15.25 -4.88 0.23
N ALA A 20 -15.51 -5.40 -0.97
CA ALA A 20 -14.46 -5.73 -1.91
C ALA A 20 -13.60 -4.45 -1.96
N LEU A 21 -12.37 -4.55 -1.47
CA LEU A 21 -11.37 -3.50 -1.34
C LEU A 21 -10.94 -3.00 -2.72
N ALA A 22 -11.90 -2.57 -3.53
CA ALA A 22 -11.72 -1.80 -4.72
C ALA A 22 -11.54 -0.36 -4.24
N LEU A 23 -10.31 0.12 -4.37
CA LEU A 23 -10.01 1.52 -4.12
C LEU A 23 -10.80 2.36 -5.13
N GLY A 24 -11.32 3.50 -4.68
CA GLY A 24 -11.69 4.55 -5.60
C GLY A 24 -10.45 5.14 -6.30
N PRO A 25 -10.65 6.06 -7.24
CA PRO A 25 -9.57 6.62 -8.04
C PRO A 25 -8.53 7.37 -7.17
N ASP A 26 -8.98 8.10 -6.17
CA ASP A 26 -8.11 8.90 -5.30
C ASP A 26 -7.33 8.01 -4.33
N GLU A 27 -7.99 7.01 -3.75
CA GLU A 27 -7.34 6.04 -2.88
C GLU A 27 -6.34 5.16 -3.65
N PHE A 28 -6.64 4.83 -4.92
CA PHE A 28 -5.69 4.14 -5.80
C PHE A 28 -4.47 5.01 -6.10
N ALA A 29 -4.68 6.30 -6.37
CA ALA A 29 -3.59 7.25 -6.57
C ALA A 29 -2.73 7.40 -5.30
N ALA A 30 -3.36 7.50 -4.13
CA ALA A 30 -2.70 7.57 -2.83
C ALA A 30 -1.89 6.29 -2.54
N ALA A 31 -2.47 5.10 -2.77
CA ALA A 31 -1.76 3.84 -2.58
C ALA A 31 -0.51 3.74 -3.47
N ARG A 32 -0.62 4.15 -4.74
CA ARG A 32 0.53 4.19 -5.66
C ARG A 32 1.61 5.18 -5.21
N ARG A 33 1.19 6.37 -4.76
CA ARG A 33 2.10 7.39 -4.20
C ARG A 33 2.83 6.86 -2.98
N LEU A 34 2.11 6.23 -2.05
CA LEU A 34 2.70 5.65 -0.86
C LEU A 34 3.67 4.49 -1.18
N THR A 35 3.40 3.68 -2.21
CA THR A 35 4.38 2.69 -2.70
C THR A 35 5.69 3.35 -3.17
N CYS A 36 5.65 4.56 -3.74
CA CYS A 36 6.86 5.31 -4.07
C CYS A 36 7.60 5.82 -2.84
N VAL A 37 6.90 6.23 -1.78
CA VAL A 37 7.52 6.59 -0.49
C VAL A 37 8.24 5.37 0.11
N LEU A 38 7.57 4.21 0.16
CA LEU A 38 8.15 2.95 0.63
C LEU A 38 9.38 2.52 -0.17
N ALA A 39 9.35 2.70 -1.49
CA ALA A 39 10.49 2.39 -2.35
C ALA A 39 11.70 3.31 -2.10
N GLN A 40 11.47 4.59 -1.79
CA GLN A 40 12.53 5.54 -1.44
C GLN A 40 13.11 5.25 -0.06
N ASP A 41 12.25 4.97 0.93
CA ASP A 41 12.66 4.56 2.28
C ASP A 41 13.51 3.28 2.25
N SER A 42 13.05 2.26 1.51
CA SER A 42 13.78 0.99 1.35
C SER A 42 15.15 1.13 0.68
N LEU A 43 15.36 2.19 -0.10
CA LEU A 43 16.67 2.53 -0.69
C LEU A 43 17.55 3.39 0.23
N GLY A 44 17.02 3.81 1.38
CA GLY A 44 17.68 4.71 2.32
C GLY A 44 17.74 6.16 1.84
N TYR A 45 16.81 6.58 0.97
CA TYR A 45 16.77 7.96 0.46
C TYR A 45 16.05 8.93 1.39
N LEU A 46 15.23 8.42 2.30
CA LEU A 46 14.45 9.21 3.24
C LEU A 46 15.04 9.12 4.65
N SER A 47 15.03 10.22 5.37
CA SER A 47 15.18 10.17 6.83
C SER A 47 13.87 9.71 7.47
N GLU A 48 13.91 9.32 8.75
CA GLU A 48 12.70 8.99 9.52
C GLU A 48 11.68 10.13 9.51
N HIS A 49 12.16 11.38 9.57
CA HIS A 49 11.31 12.56 9.51
C HIS A 49 10.66 12.72 8.13
N ASP A 50 11.45 12.62 7.05
CA ASP A 50 10.92 12.76 5.68
C ASP A 50 9.93 11.63 5.35
N TYR A 51 10.19 10.40 5.82
CA TYR A 51 9.27 9.28 5.67
C TYR A 51 7.93 9.55 6.36
N ALA A 52 7.97 10.06 7.60
CA ALA A 52 6.77 10.38 8.37
C ALA A 52 5.97 11.50 7.69
N GLU A 53 6.64 12.58 7.26
CA GLU A 53 6.01 13.72 6.59
C GLU A 53 5.35 13.31 5.27
N LEU A 54 6.04 12.57 4.41
CA LEU A 54 5.50 12.12 3.12
C LEU A 54 4.36 11.11 3.29
N THR A 55 4.42 10.27 4.32
CA THR A 55 3.33 9.33 4.64
C THR A 55 2.10 10.08 5.14
N GLU A 56 2.29 11.09 6.01
CA GLU A 56 1.22 11.97 6.47
C GLU A 56 0.62 12.80 5.33
N GLU A 57 1.44 13.32 4.41
CA GLU A 57 0.95 14.04 3.22
C GLU A 57 0.02 13.16 2.37
N VAL A 58 0.39 11.90 2.13
CA VAL A 58 -0.41 10.99 1.30
C VAL A 58 -1.67 10.50 2.02
N LEU A 59 -1.59 10.23 3.32
CA LEU A 59 -2.70 9.65 4.08
C LEU A 59 -3.62 10.70 4.72
N GLY A 60 -3.10 11.89 5.02
CA GLY A 60 -3.82 12.96 5.71
C GLY A 60 -4.95 13.57 4.88
N GLU A 61 -4.91 13.40 3.56
CA GLU A 61 -5.99 13.77 2.64
C GLU A 61 -7.19 12.78 2.68
N LEU A 62 -7.06 11.64 3.38
CA LEU A 62 -8.04 10.58 3.41
C LEU A 62 -8.82 10.52 4.73
N GLU A 63 -10.13 10.33 4.66
CA GLU A 63 -10.97 10.24 5.86
C GLU A 63 -10.81 8.87 6.57
N GLY A 64 -10.35 8.89 7.82
CA GLY A 64 -10.48 7.78 8.78
C GLY A 64 -9.96 6.42 8.28
N ALA A 65 -10.83 5.40 8.30
CA ALA A 65 -10.49 4.01 7.98
C ALA A 65 -9.99 3.77 6.54
N SER A 66 -10.12 4.76 5.65
CA SER A 66 -9.60 4.71 4.28
C SER A 66 -8.08 4.76 4.25
N GLY A 67 -7.43 5.44 5.20
CA GLY A 67 -5.97 5.52 5.31
C GLY A 67 -5.33 4.15 5.55
N ASP A 68 -5.86 3.36 6.49
CA ASP A 68 -5.37 2.01 6.79
C ASP A 68 -5.50 1.07 5.57
N VAL A 69 -6.61 1.18 4.85
CA VAL A 69 -6.87 0.42 3.63
C VAL A 69 -5.86 0.78 2.54
N VAL A 70 -5.61 2.07 2.35
CA VAL A 70 -4.63 2.57 1.38
C VAL A 70 -3.22 2.14 1.73
N TYR A 71 -2.85 2.22 3.02
CA TYR A 71 -1.56 1.76 3.51
C TYR A 71 -1.36 0.26 3.25
N ALA A 72 -2.35 -0.57 3.60
CA ALA A 72 -2.31 -2.00 3.32
C ALA A 72 -2.19 -2.32 1.82
N LYS A 73 -2.84 -1.55 0.96
CA LYS A 73 -2.74 -1.69 -0.50
C LYS A 73 -1.37 -1.28 -1.02
N ALA A 74 -0.80 -0.21 -0.50
CA ALA A 74 0.55 0.24 -0.85
C ALA A 74 1.60 -0.81 -0.50
N LEU A 75 1.49 -1.46 0.66
CA LEU A 75 2.31 -2.61 1.05
C LEU A 75 2.12 -3.78 0.07
N GLY A 76 0.89 -4.13 -0.27
CA GLY A 76 0.63 -5.19 -1.25
C GLY A 76 1.21 -4.91 -2.64
N TYR A 77 1.21 -3.64 -3.09
CA TYR A 77 1.88 -3.25 -4.33
C TYR A 77 3.40 -3.31 -4.22
N PHE A 78 3.96 -2.92 -3.08
CA PHE A 78 5.38 -3.05 -2.80
C PHE A 78 5.83 -4.52 -2.82
N ASP A 79 5.10 -5.40 -2.12
CA ASP A 79 5.37 -6.85 -2.12
C ASP A 79 5.22 -7.44 -3.52
N GLY A 80 4.18 -7.04 -4.26
CA GLY A 80 4.00 -7.42 -5.66
C GLY A 80 5.15 -6.95 -6.56
N LEU A 81 5.69 -5.76 -6.32
CA LEU A 81 6.87 -5.26 -7.01
C LEU A 81 8.11 -6.10 -6.68
N MET A 82 8.23 -6.64 -5.47
CA MET A 82 9.34 -7.50 -5.05
C MET A 82 9.15 -8.98 -5.42
N PHE A 83 7.99 -9.36 -5.97
CA PHE A 83 7.71 -10.76 -6.30
C PHE A 83 8.81 -11.41 -7.16
N GLY A 84 9.27 -12.57 -6.71
CA GLY A 84 10.32 -13.34 -7.37
C GLY A 84 11.76 -12.86 -7.11
N ILE A 85 11.96 -11.83 -6.28
CA ILE A 85 13.27 -11.41 -5.78
C ILE A 85 13.47 -11.99 -4.38
N SER A 86 14.66 -12.53 -4.12
CA SER A 86 15.04 -12.90 -2.75
C SER A 86 15.28 -11.65 -1.92
N GLU A 87 14.69 -11.58 -0.72
CA GLU A 87 14.94 -10.49 0.24
C GLU A 87 16.41 -10.38 0.66
N GLN A 88 17.20 -11.46 0.47
CA GLN A 88 18.64 -11.49 0.79
C GLN A 88 19.51 -10.97 -0.36
N ASP A 89 18.94 -10.69 -1.53
CA ASP A 89 19.67 -10.12 -2.67
C ASP A 89 19.46 -8.60 -2.72
N ASP A 90 20.18 -7.89 -1.84
CA ASP A 90 20.13 -6.44 -1.71
C ASP A 90 20.36 -5.72 -3.05
N GLN A 91 21.18 -6.30 -3.94
CA GLN A 91 21.42 -5.72 -5.26
C GLN A 91 20.22 -5.87 -6.18
N ALA A 92 19.56 -7.03 -6.21
CA ALA A 92 18.36 -7.22 -7.00
C ALA A 92 17.19 -6.36 -6.49
N VAL A 93 17.00 -6.28 -5.17
CA VAL A 93 16.02 -5.40 -4.52
C VAL A 93 16.28 -3.96 -4.94
N ALA A 94 17.50 -3.46 -4.72
CA ALA A 94 17.84 -2.07 -5.04
C ALA A 94 17.70 -1.74 -6.53
N ARG A 95 18.05 -2.67 -7.44
CA ARG A 95 17.83 -2.47 -8.89
C ARG A 95 16.35 -2.38 -9.23
N ARG A 96 15.50 -3.22 -8.65
CA ARG A 96 14.05 -3.21 -8.90
C ARG A 96 13.41 -1.92 -8.39
N LEU A 97 13.77 -1.50 -7.17
CA LEU A 97 13.26 -0.26 -6.59
C LEU A 97 13.70 0.98 -7.38
N ARG A 98 14.97 1.08 -7.78
CA ARG A 98 15.42 2.18 -8.66
C ARG A 98 14.69 2.19 -9.99
N SER A 99 14.57 1.03 -10.64
CA SER A 99 13.80 0.93 -11.89
C SER A 99 12.34 1.33 -11.73
N TYR A 100 11.73 1.08 -10.56
CA TYR A 100 10.36 1.50 -10.26
C TYR A 100 10.27 3.02 -10.06
N LEU A 101 11.21 3.62 -9.32
CA LEU A 101 11.27 5.07 -9.11
C LEU A 101 11.56 5.84 -10.41
N ASP A 102 12.42 5.30 -11.27
CA ASP A 102 12.76 5.89 -12.58
C ASP A 102 11.64 5.72 -13.62
N SER A 103 10.61 4.94 -13.29
CA SER A 103 9.44 4.76 -14.16
C SER A 103 8.45 5.92 -14.01
N HIS A 104 7.46 5.97 -14.90
CA HIS A 104 6.34 6.91 -14.76
C HIS A 104 5.38 6.58 -13.60
N ALA A 105 5.66 5.56 -12.79
CA ALA A 105 4.84 5.23 -11.62
C ALA A 105 4.89 6.32 -10.54
N CYS A 106 6.07 6.94 -10.35
CA CYS A 106 6.34 7.90 -9.28
C CYS A 106 6.43 9.35 -9.76
N SER A 107 5.89 9.67 -10.95
CA SER A 107 6.08 10.95 -11.64
C SER A 107 5.48 12.20 -10.93
N SER A 108 4.90 12.04 -9.74
CA SER A 108 4.46 13.16 -8.87
C SER A 108 5.21 13.24 -7.54
N LEU A 109 6.11 12.28 -7.24
CA LEU A 109 6.90 12.20 -6.01
C LEU A 109 8.38 12.08 -6.39
N THR A 110 8.92 13.15 -6.99
CA THR A 110 10.36 13.23 -7.21
C THR A 110 11.00 13.88 -5.99
N ALA A 111 11.65 13.10 -5.13
CA ALA A 111 12.51 13.59 -4.03
C ALA A 111 13.69 14.49 -4.49
N VAL A 112 13.78 14.85 -5.77
CA VAL A 112 14.78 15.75 -6.32
C VAL A 112 14.29 17.22 -6.34
N GLN A 113 13.02 17.52 -6.02
CA GLN A 113 12.51 18.90 -6.01
C GLN A 113 12.55 19.63 -4.65
N PHE A 114 13.00 19.01 -3.55
CA PHE A 114 13.14 19.67 -2.25
C PHE A 114 14.51 20.31 -2.00
N ARG A 115 15.35 20.43 -3.04
CA ARG A 115 16.57 21.24 -3.01
C ARG A 115 16.63 22.16 -4.24
N SER A 116 15.86 23.24 -4.19
CA SER A 116 16.11 24.48 -4.93
C SER A 116 15.68 25.68 -4.11
#